data_AF-A0A2V6YB42-F1
#
_entry.id   AF-A0A2V6YB42-F1
#
_cell.length_a   1.000
_cell.length_b   1.000
_cell.length_c   1.000
_cell.angle_alpha   90.00
_cell.angle_beta   90.00
_cell.angle_gamma   90.00
#
_symmetry.space_group_name_H-M   'P 1'
#
loop_
_entity.id
_entity.type
_entity.pdbx_description
1 polymer ?
#
loop_
_entity_poly.entity_id
_entity_poly.type
_entity_poly.pdbx_seq_one_letter_code
_entity_poly.pdbx_strand_id
1 'polypeptide(L)'
;MLRAATPERLSAFSDGVFAVLITVLVLDLRPPELPTFKALLVLWPTWLSYAVSYVFIAIVWANHHHLMRYATTATPRLMWFNFAHLFSVSLLPLSTAWMA
;
A
#
# COMPACT_ATOMS: atom_id res chain seq x y z
N MET A 1 28.70 -21.84 -6.20
CA MET A 1 27.71 -21.71 -5.12
C MET A 1 26.92 -20.44 -5.34
N LEU A 2 25.64 -20.54 -5.72
CA LEU A 2 24.74 -19.38 -5.71
C LEU A 2 24.57 -18.95 -4.25
N ARG A 3 24.94 -17.72 -3.90
CA ARG A 3 24.66 -17.17 -2.57
C ARG A 3 23.15 -17.24 -2.34
N ALA A 4 22.72 -17.77 -1.20
CA ALA A 4 21.32 -17.70 -0.81
C ALA A 4 20.89 -16.22 -0.82
N ALA A 5 19.80 -15.92 -1.53
CA ALA A 5 19.28 -14.55 -1.57
C ALA A 5 18.80 -14.15 -0.17
N THR A 6 19.19 -12.96 0.26
CA THR A 6 18.89 -12.50 1.61
C THR A 6 17.50 -11.81 1.65
N PRO A 7 16.73 -11.96 2.74
CA PRO A 7 15.38 -11.40 2.84
C PRO A 7 15.31 -9.87 2.79
N GLU A 8 16.41 -9.16 3.07
CA GLU A 8 16.44 -7.69 3.16
C GLU A 8 16.14 -7.05 1.81
N ARG A 9 16.63 -7.63 0.70
CA ARG A 9 16.31 -7.11 -0.65
C ARG A 9 14.83 -7.26 -0.99
N LEU A 10 14.22 -8.38 -0.60
CA LEU A 10 12.80 -8.62 -0.81
C LEU A 10 11.96 -7.67 0.05
N SER A 11 12.38 -7.44 1.29
CA SER A 11 11.73 -6.50 2.21
C SER A 11 11.82 -5.06 1.69
N ALA A 12 13.00 -4.60 1.29
CA ALA A 12 13.20 -3.27 0.71
C ALA A 12 12.40 -3.05 -0.58
N PHE A 13 12.26 -4.08 -1.41
CA PHE A 13 11.38 -4.03 -2.58
C PHE A 13 9.91 -3.84 -2.17
N SER A 14 9.43 -4.64 -1.21
CA SER A 14 8.07 -4.51 -0.69
C SER A 14 7.83 -3.12 -0.07
N ASP A 15 8.74 -2.60 0.74
CA ASP A 15 8.66 -1.26 1.33
C ASP A 15 8.50 -0.17 0.25
N GLY A 16 9.26 -0.28 -0.84
CA GLY A 16 9.13 0.61 -1.99
C GLY A 16 7.74 0.54 -2.63
N VAL A 17 7.18 -0.66 -2.80
CA VAL A 17 5.83 -0.82 -3.34
C VAL A 17 4.78 -0.23 -2.40
N PHE A 18 4.85 -0.51 -1.09
CA PHE A 18 3.93 0.06 -0.11
C PHE A 18 3.98 1.60 -0.10
N ALA A 19 5.18 2.20 -0.17
CA ALA A 19 5.34 3.64 -0.27
C ALA A 19 4.68 4.20 -1.55
N VAL A 20 4.88 3.55 -2.70
CA VAL A 20 4.24 3.95 -3.96
C VAL A 20 2.71 3.87 -3.82
N LEU A 21 2.15 2.81 -3.24
CA LEU A 21 0.69 2.70 -3.08
C LEU A 21 0.11 3.80 -2.20
N ILE A 22 0.79 4.16 -1.11
CA ILE A 22 0.41 5.32 -0.27
C ILE A 22 0.42 6.61 -1.09
N THR A 23 1.45 6.83 -1.91
CA THR A 23 1.50 8.03 -2.76
C THR A 23 0.39 8.03 -3.82
N VAL A 24 0.11 6.90 -4.47
CA VAL A 24 -0.95 6.81 -5.47
C VAL A 24 -2.33 7.08 -4.86
N LEU A 25 -2.60 6.62 -3.64
CA LEU A 25 -3.86 6.91 -2.95
C LEU A 25 -4.12 8.40 -2.81
N VAL A 26 -3.10 9.21 -2.50
CA VAL A 26 -3.31 10.66 -2.28
C VAL A 26 -3.56 11.39 -3.61
N LEU A 27 -3.07 10.86 -4.73
CA LEU A 27 -3.24 11.48 -6.05
C LEU A 27 -4.69 11.48 -6.52
N ASP A 28 -5.54 10.62 -5.97
CA ASP A 28 -6.97 10.58 -6.32
C ASP A 28 -7.81 11.60 -5.53
N LEU A 29 -7.23 12.23 -4.50
CA LEU A 29 -7.86 13.33 -3.76
C LEU A 29 -7.86 14.61 -4.60
N ARG A 30 -8.88 14.77 -5.44
CA ARG A 30 -9.02 15.95 -6.29
C ARG A 30 -9.64 17.13 -5.52
N PRO A 31 -9.10 18.35 -5.67
CA PRO A 31 -9.73 19.52 -5.08
C PRO A 31 -11.10 19.77 -5.74
N PRO A 32 -12.07 20.34 -5.00
CA PRO A 32 -13.34 20.76 -5.58
C PRO A 32 -13.13 21.92 -6.57
N GLU A 33 -14.05 22.07 -7.53
CA GLU A 33 -13.99 23.16 -8.53
C GLU A 33 -14.01 24.55 -7.88
N LEU A 34 -14.75 24.70 -6.78
CA LEU A 34 -14.83 25.95 -6.03
C LEU A 34 -13.84 25.91 -4.85
N PRO A 35 -12.95 26.91 -4.71
CA PRO A 35 -11.97 26.99 -3.63
C PRO A 35 -12.61 27.48 -2.32
N THR A 36 -13.61 26.75 -1.81
CA THR A 36 -14.31 27.09 -0.57
C THR A 36 -14.28 25.92 0.42
N PHE A 37 -14.22 26.22 1.72
CA PHE A 37 -14.28 25.20 2.77
C PHE A 37 -15.55 24.35 2.70
N LYS A 38 -16.69 24.96 2.33
CA LYS A 38 -17.95 24.24 2.16
C LYS A 38 -17.84 23.18 1.05
N ALA A 39 -17.20 23.50 -0.07
CA ALA A 39 -17.00 22.56 -1.16
C ALA A 39 -16.06 21.40 -0.77
N LEU A 40 -15.05 21.65 0.08
CA LEU A 40 -14.21 20.59 0.64
C LEU A 40 -14.98 19.62 1.55
N LEU A 41 -15.90 20.13 2.37
CA LEU A 41 -16.72 19.32 3.29
C LEU A 41 -17.68 18.38 2.56
N VAL A 42 -18.10 18.72 1.34
CA VAL A 42 -18.95 17.83 0.52
C VAL A 42 -18.20 16.57 0.11
N LEU A 43 -16.87 16.62 -0.01
CA LEU A 43 -16.00 15.50 -0.37
C LEU A 43 -15.66 14.57 0.83
N TRP A 44 -16.34 14.70 1.97
CA TRP A 44 -16.10 13.86 3.16
C TRP A 44 -16.12 12.34 2.90
N PRO A 45 -16.95 11.77 1.99
CA PRO A 45 -16.89 10.32 1.72
C PRO A 45 -15.56 9.92 1.09
N THR A 46 -15.06 10.73 0.16
CA THR A 46 -13.75 10.54 -0.49
C THR A 46 -12.62 10.63 0.53
N TRP A 47 -12.63 11.64 1.42
CA TRP A 47 -11.64 11.77 2.49
C TRP A 47 -11.66 10.56 3.44
N LEU A 48 -12.85 10.06 3.79
CA LEU A 48 -13.01 8.89 4.64
C LEU A 48 -12.52 7.61 3.95
N SER A 49 -12.89 7.39 2.68
CA SER A 49 -12.42 6.26 1.88
C SER A 49 -10.89 6.23 1.82
N TYR A 50 -10.28 7.38 1.56
CA TYR A 50 -8.82 7.54 1.58
C TYR A 50 -8.23 7.23 2.95
N ALA A 51 -8.76 7.80 4.03
CA ALA A 51 -8.22 7.61 5.39
C ALA A 51 -8.26 6.14 5.82
N VAL A 52 -9.39 5.46 5.58
CA VAL A 52 -9.54 4.03 5.85
C VAL A 52 -8.54 3.21 5.04
N SER A 53 -8.39 3.53 3.76
CA SER A 53 -7.47 2.81 2.86
C SER A 53 -6.00 3.03 3.24
N TYR A 54 -5.62 4.26 3.61
CA TYR A 54 -4.29 4.58 4.11
C TYR A 54 -3.95 3.79 5.38
N VAL A 55 -4.87 3.79 6.37
CA VAL A 55 -4.69 3.05 7.62
C VAL A 55 -4.59 1.55 7.34
N PHE A 56 -5.41 1.03 6.43
CA PHE A 56 -5.34 -0.37 6.04
C PHE A 56 -3.96 -0.72 5.45
N ILE A 57 -3.43 0.08 4.51
CA ILE A 57 -2.09 -0.14 3.95
C ILE A 57 -1.03 -0.09 5.05
N ALA A 58 -1.10 0.87 5.97
CA ALA A 58 -0.14 1.00 7.07
C ALA A 58 -0.14 -0.23 7.99
N ILE A 59 -1.32 -0.77 8.32
CA ILE A 59 -1.47 -2.01 9.11
C ILE A 59 -0.89 -3.20 8.36
N VAL A 60 -1.22 -3.36 7.08
CA VAL A 60 -0.72 -4.46 6.25
C VAL A 60 0.81 -4.40 6.13
N TRP A 61 1.37 -3.21 5.89
CA TRP A 61 2.82 -3.01 5.86
C TRP A 61 3.48 -3.34 7.19
N ALA A 62 2.92 -2.89 8.32
CA ALA A 62 3.48 -3.18 9.65
C ALA A 62 3.52 -4.70 9.92
N ASN A 63 2.44 -5.41 9.56
CA ASN A 63 2.38 -6.86 9.66
C ASN A 63 3.37 -7.56 8.72
N HIS A 64 3.50 -7.06 7.48
CA HIS A 64 4.46 -7.57 6.50
C HIS A 64 5.91 -7.41 6.99
N HIS A 65 6.27 -6.21 7.48
CA HIS A 65 7.59 -5.93 8.06
C HIS A 65 7.89 -6.82 9.26
N HIS A 66 6.90 -7.04 10.13
CA HIS A 66 7.04 -7.96 11.27
C HIS A 66 7.24 -9.41 10.79
N LEU A 67 6.46 -9.87 9.80
CA LEU A 67 6.57 -11.21 9.24
C LEU A 67 7.93 -11.46 8.58
N MET A 68 8.45 -10.49 7.83
CA MET A 68 9.73 -10.63 7.11
C MET A 68 10.93 -10.77 8.06
N ARG A 69 10.84 -10.30 9.31
CA ARG A 69 11.89 -10.53 10.32
C ARG A 69 12.09 -12.01 10.69
N TYR A 70 11.08 -12.86 10.47
CA TYR A 70 11.19 -14.30 10.69
C TYR A 70 11.75 -15.06 9.49
N ALA A 71 11.84 -14.43 8.32
CA ALA A 71 12.44 -15.05 7.14
C ALA A 71 13.96 -15.06 7.29
N THR A 72 14.60 -16.22 7.12
CA THR A 72 16.06 -16.36 7.13
C THR A 72 16.66 -16.43 5.72
N THR A 73 15.86 -16.85 4.73
CA THR A 73 16.27 -16.96 3.32
C THR A 73 15.15 -16.56 2.38
N ALA A 74 15.49 -15.84 1.30
CA ALA A 74 14.54 -15.48 0.24
C ALA A 74 14.38 -16.63 -0.76
N THR A 75 13.52 -17.60 -0.42
CA THR A 75 13.21 -18.71 -1.33
C THR A 75 12.32 -18.25 -2.49
N PRO A 76 12.36 -18.91 -3.66
CA PRO A 76 11.47 -18.59 -4.78
C PRO A 76 9.98 -18.64 -4.41
N ARG A 77 9.61 -19.56 -3.51
CA ARG A 77 8.23 -19.69 -3.02
C ARG A 77 7.81 -18.47 -2.21
N LEU A 78 8.66 -18.00 -1.28
CA LEU A 78 8.42 -16.78 -0.53
C LEU A 78 8.29 -15.56 -1.45
N MET A 79 9.16 -15.48 -2.47
CA MET A 79 9.14 -14.38 -3.44
C MET A 79 7.82 -14.31 -4.21
N TRP A 80 7.29 -15.45 -4.70
CA TRP A 80 6.00 -15.47 -5.40
C TRP A 80 4.82 -15.16 -4.47
N PHE A 81 4.82 -15.64 -3.23
CA PHE A 81 3.82 -15.23 -2.25
C PHE A 81 3.89 -13.73 -1.93
N ASN A 82 5.09 -13.17 -1.86
CA ASN A 82 5.28 -11.74 -1.69
C ASN A 82 4.69 -10.96 -2.87
N PHE A 83 4.95 -11.39 -4.11
CA PHE A 83 4.35 -10.75 -5.29
C PHE A 83 2.84 -10.86 -5.32
N ALA A 84 2.27 -12.02 -4.97
CA ALA A 84 0.82 -12.19 -4.88
C ALA A 84 0.22 -11.24 -3.82
N HIS A 85 0.86 -11.13 -2.66
CA HIS A 85 0.45 -10.20 -1.60
C HIS A 85 0.51 -8.75 -2.07
N LEU A 86 1.64 -8.31 -2.64
CA LEU A 86 1.80 -6.95 -3.15
C LEU A 86 0.81 -6.64 -4.27
N PHE A 87 0.54 -7.60 -5.16
CA PHE A 87 -0.51 -7.46 -6.17
C PHE A 87 -1.88 -7.23 -5.54
N SER A 88 -2.27 -8.03 -4.55
CA SER A 88 -3.56 -7.83 -3.85
C SER A 88 -3.66 -6.45 -3.19
N VAL A 89 -2.60 -5.97 -2.53
CA VAL A 89 -2.59 -4.63 -1.91
C VAL A 89 -2.61 -3.53 -3.00
N SER A 90 -2.00 -3.77 -4.16
CA SER A 90 -1.99 -2.79 -5.27
C SER A 90 -3.35 -2.49 -5.87
N LEU A 91 -4.37 -3.30 -5.57
CA LEU A 91 -5.76 -3.07 -5.98
C LEU A 91 -6.48 -2.06 -5.06
N LEU A 92 -5.91 -1.71 -3.90
CA LEU A 92 -6.56 -0.79 -2.97
C LEU A 92 -6.85 0.58 -3.55
N PRO A 93 -5.94 1.26 -4.28
CA PRO A 93 -6.29 2.55 -4.87
C PRO A 93 -7.52 2.50 -5.77
N LEU A 94 -7.69 1.41 -6.54
CA LEU A 94 -8.89 1.20 -7.33
C LEU A 94 -10.14 1.03 -6.44
N SER A 95 -10.05 0.22 -5.38
CA SER A 95 -11.15 0.03 -4.43
C SER A 95 -11.53 1.31 -3.69
N THR A 96 -10.54 2.11 -3.27
CA THR A 96 -10.73 3.40 -2.61
C THR A 96 -11.50 4.37 -3.52
N ALA A 97 -11.07 4.49 -4.78
CA ALA A 97 -11.71 5.32 -5.78
C ALA A 97 -13.15 4.87 -6.07
N TRP A 98 -13.41 3.56 -6.06
CA TRP A 98 -14.75 3.01 -6.28
C TRP A 98 -15.72 3.26 -5.11
N MET A 99 -15.23 3.34 -3.88
CA MET A 99 -16.04 3.61 -2.68
C MET A 99 -16.26 5.11 -2.42
N ALA A 100 -15.42 5.97 -2.99
CA ALA A 100 -15.47 7.42 -2.83
C ALA A 100 -16.60 8.08 -3.63
#